data_AF-E7GFZ0-F1
#
_entry.id   AF-E7GFZ0-F1
#
_cell.length_a   1.000
_cell.length_b   1.000
_cell.length_c   1.000
_cell.angle_alpha   90.00
_cell.angle_beta   90.00
_cell.angle_gamma   90.00
#
_symmetry.space_group_name_H-M   'P 1'
#
loop_
_entity.id
_entity.type
_entity.pdbx_description
1 polymer ?
#
loop_
_entity_poly.entity_id
_entity_poly.type
_entity_poly.pdbx_seq_one_letter_code
_entity_poly.pdbx_strand_id
1 'polypeptide(L)'
;MVFGLLDCSVATYFFLPIFAQNTGDVIESVSLLSYTKAESYIIVPYMIIVIGLILCGVITLALQNCTTLFWIRIKSKLSLSLSVLATLFFMLSRQPYAGTFILVFMIIKTLMLIKWT
;
A
#
# COMPACT_ATOMS: atom_id res chain seq x y z
N MET A 1 0.90 -8.76 14.42
CA MET A 1 2.23 -8.26 14.01
C MET A 1 2.39 -8.22 12.49
N VAL A 2 2.26 -9.35 11.78
CA VAL A 2 2.53 -9.44 10.32
C VAL A 2 1.72 -8.43 9.46
N PHE A 3 0.45 -8.17 9.81
CA PHE A 3 -0.36 -7.15 9.12
C PHE A 3 0.29 -5.76 9.09
N GLY A 4 0.72 -5.26 10.26
CA GLY A 4 1.34 -3.94 10.36
C GLY A 4 2.72 -3.89 9.69
N LEU A 5 3.47 -5.01 9.70
CA LEU A 5 4.74 -5.11 8.99
C LEU A 5 4.55 -5.04 7.46
N LEU A 6 3.55 -5.75 6.93
CA LEU A 6 3.19 -5.69 5.51
C LEU A 6 2.74 -4.28 5.12
N ASP A 7 1.95 -3.60 5.95
CA ASP A 7 1.54 -2.21 5.72
C ASP A 7 2.74 -1.24 5.71
N CYS A 8 3.67 -1.37 6.66
CA CYS A 8 4.89 -0.57 6.69
C CYS A 8 5.82 -0.85 5.51
N SER A 9 5.82 -2.08 4.96
CA SER A 9 6.67 -2.42 3.81
C SER A 9 6.35 -1.61 2.55
N VAL A 10 5.16 -1.01 2.48
CA VAL A 10 4.75 -0.08 1.43
C VAL A 10 5.62 1.18 1.42
N ALA A 11 6.30 1.53 2.52
CA ALA A 11 7.30 2.61 2.54
C ALA A 11 8.42 2.43 1.52
N THR A 12 8.71 1.18 1.12
CA THR A 12 9.68 0.88 0.08
C THR A 12 9.33 1.55 -1.25
N TYR A 13 8.05 1.84 -1.52
CA TYR A 13 7.59 2.48 -2.77
C TYR A 13 8.16 3.88 -2.98
N PHE A 14 8.54 4.57 -1.91
CA PHE A 14 9.24 5.86 -2.01
C PHE A 14 10.59 5.74 -2.71
N PHE A 15 11.28 4.61 -2.53
CA PHE A 15 12.64 4.39 -3.01
C PHE A 15 12.72 3.40 -4.18
N LEU A 16 11.77 2.47 -4.29
CA LEU A 16 11.80 1.41 -5.30
C LEU A 16 11.33 1.92 -6.66
N PRO A 17 12.10 1.70 -7.74
CA PRO A 17 11.71 2.11 -9.09
C PRO A 17 10.68 1.17 -9.70
N ILE A 18 9.44 1.22 -9.20
CA ILE A 18 8.35 0.34 -9.65
C ILE A 18 7.27 1.06 -10.46
N PHE A 19 7.35 2.39 -10.56
CA PHE A 19 6.40 3.18 -11.32
C PHE A 19 6.91 3.39 -12.74
N ALA A 20 6.10 3.03 -13.72
CA ALA A 20 6.41 3.28 -15.11
C ALA A 20 6.08 4.73 -15.45
N GLN A 21 7.10 5.52 -15.82
CA GLN A 21 6.95 6.88 -16.30
C GLN A 21 7.35 6.93 -17.77
N ASN A 22 6.49 7.53 -18.58
CA ASN A 22 6.79 7.71 -20.00
C ASN A 22 7.56 9.03 -20.17
N THR A 23 8.85 8.94 -20.50
CA THR A 23 9.69 10.09 -20.85
C THR A 23 9.86 10.10 -22.37
N GLY A 24 8.84 10.55 -23.10
CA GLY A 24 8.90 10.65 -24.56
C GLY A 24 8.88 9.29 -25.25
N ASP A 25 10.05 8.79 -25.65
CA ASP A 25 10.19 7.57 -26.48
C ASP A 25 10.55 6.32 -25.64
N VAL A 26 10.82 6.49 -24.34
CA VAL A 26 11.25 5.40 -23.44
C VAL A 26 10.37 5.36 -22.19
N ILE A 27 10.00 4.13 -21.79
CA ILE A 27 9.34 3.86 -20.50
C ILE A 27 10.42 3.65 -19.45
N GLU A 28 10.57 4.62 -18.55
CA GLU A 28 11.51 4.55 -17.44
C GLU A 28 10.81 4.06 -16.18
N SER A 29 11.44 3.16 -15.44
CA SER A 29 10.99 2.77 -14.11
C SER A 29 11.55 3.73 -13.07
N VAL A 30 10.69 4.48 -12.39
CA VAL A 30 11.06 5.49 -11.39
C VAL A 30 10.40 5.20 -10.05
N SER A 31 10.99 5.74 -8.98
CA SER A 31 10.41 5.66 -7.64
C SER A 31 9.31 6.70 -7.46
N LEU A 32 8.46 6.54 -6.44
CA LEU A 32 7.38 7.49 -6.17
C LEU A 32 7.92 8.93 -5.95
N LEU A 33 9.09 9.06 -5.31
CA LEU A 33 9.75 10.35 -5.09
C LEU A 33 10.21 11.01 -6.40
N SER A 34 10.63 10.21 -7.37
CA SER A 34 11.11 10.69 -8.67
C SER A 34 10.01 10.74 -9.74
N TYR A 35 8.77 10.37 -9.39
CA TYR A 35 7.62 10.34 -10.29
C TYR A 35 7.02 11.75 -10.48
N THR A 36 7.80 12.68 -11.03
CA THR A 36 7.43 14.12 -11.13
C THR A 36 6.84 14.54 -12.47
N LYS A 37 7.04 13.78 -13.56
CA LYS A 37 6.50 14.07 -14.90
C LYS A 37 5.05 13.63 -15.10
N ALA A 38 4.40 13.05 -14.07
CA ALA A 38 3.00 12.69 -14.14
C ALA A 38 2.11 13.85 -13.66
N GLU A 39 0.84 13.84 -14.05
CA GLU A 39 -0.13 14.82 -13.60
C GLU A 39 -0.24 14.85 -12.08
N SER A 40 -0.23 16.05 -11.48
CA SER A 40 -0.32 16.24 -10.03
C SER A 40 -1.55 15.55 -9.42
N TYR A 41 -2.65 15.47 -10.18
CA TYR A 41 -3.87 14.78 -9.75
C TYR A 41 -3.69 13.26 -9.55
N ILE A 42 -2.66 12.65 -10.15
CA ILE A 42 -2.32 11.22 -9.96
C ILE A 42 -1.30 11.05 -8.83
N ILE A 43 -0.31 11.95 -8.76
CA ILE A 43 0.78 11.86 -7.77
C ILE A 43 0.23 12.05 -6.34
N VAL A 44 -0.63 13.05 -6.13
CA VAL A 44 -1.20 13.36 -4.81
C VAL A 44 -1.93 12.17 -4.19
N PRO A 45 -2.90 11.51 -4.85
CA PRO A 45 -3.59 10.35 -4.27
C PRO A 45 -2.65 9.17 -4.03
N TYR A 46 -1.63 8.96 -4.86
CA TYR A 46 -0.63 7.92 -4.57
C TYR A 46 0.11 8.18 -3.27
N MET A 47 0.57 9.42 -3.07
CA MET A 47 1.23 9.82 -1.82
C MET A 47 0.31 9.61 -0.62
N ILE A 48 -0.96 10.03 -0.72
CA ILE A 48 -1.95 9.88 0.35
C ILE A 48 -2.19 8.40 0.68
N ILE A 49 -2.35 7.54 -0.33
CA ILE A 49 -2.57 6.10 -0.14
C ILE A 49 -1.37 5.43 0.52
N VAL A 50 -0.16 5.69 0.00
CA VAL A 50 1.10 5.11 0.51
C VAL A 50 1.34 5.55 1.95
N ILE A 51 1.21 6.85 2.25
CA ILE A 51 1.36 7.38 3.61
C ILE A 51 0.27 6.81 4.54
N GLY A 52 -0.97 6.71 4.06
CA GLY A 52 -2.08 6.14 4.81
C GLY A 52 -1.84 4.68 5.21
N LEU A 53 -1.31 3.87 4.29
CA LEU A 53 -0.93 2.48 4.56
C LEU A 53 0.19 2.40 5.60
N ILE A 54 1.24 3.21 5.46
CA ILE A 54 2.35 3.25 6.42
C ILE A 54 1.85 3.66 7.81
N LEU A 55 1.02 4.70 7.89
CA LEU A 55 0.48 5.17 9.16
C LEU A 55 -0.42 4.09 9.80
N CYS A 56 -1.25 3.42 9.00
CA CYS A 56 -2.04 2.28 9.47
C CYS A 56 -1.15 1.14 10.00
N GLY A 57 -0.04 0.85 9.31
CA GLY A 57 0.95 -0.14 9.73
C GLY A 57 1.63 0.23 11.05
N VAL A 58 2.08 1.47 11.17
CA VAL A 58 2.72 2.00 12.39
C VAL A 58 1.74 1.96 13.57
N ILE A 59 0.50 2.41 13.39
CA ILE A 59 -0.52 2.37 14.46
C ILE A 59 -0.83 0.91 14.82
N THR A 60 -0.91 0.00 13.85
CA THR A 60 -1.13 -1.43 14.09
C THR A 60 0.00 -2.08 14.89
N LEU A 61 1.24 -1.67 14.66
CA LEU A 61 2.42 -2.12 15.41
C LEU A 61 2.50 -1.45 16.79
N ALA A 62 2.23 -0.15 16.89
CA ALA A 62 2.26 0.60 18.14
C ALA A 62 1.18 0.10 19.12
N LEU A 63 -0.04 -0.11 18.64
CA LEU A 63 -1.15 -0.64 19.42
C LEU A 63 -1.25 -2.18 19.31
N GLN A 64 -0.15 -2.88 19.02
CA GLN A 64 -0.18 -4.33 18.93
C GLN A 64 -0.54 -5.01 20.27
N ASN A 65 -0.19 -4.35 21.39
CA ASN A 65 -0.44 -4.81 22.74
C ASN A 65 -1.79 -4.34 23.30
N CYS A 66 -2.54 -3.51 22.56
CA CYS A 66 -3.87 -3.09 22.98
C CYS A 66 -4.87 -4.24 22.80
N THR A 67 -5.48 -4.67 23.90
CA THR A 67 -6.44 -5.79 23.95
C THR A 67 -7.89 -5.36 23.74
N THR A 68 -8.13 -4.09 23.41
CA THR A 68 -9.48 -3.56 23.17
C THR A 68 -10.16 -4.33 22.03
N LEU A 69 -11.29 -4.97 22.32
CA LEU A 69 -12.09 -5.76 21.37
C LEU A 69 -12.43 -5.01 20.08
N PHE A 70 -12.72 -3.71 20.19
CA PHE A 70 -12.95 -2.83 19.06
C PHE A 70 -11.72 -2.70 18.15
N TRP A 71 -10.53 -2.49 18.75
CA TRP A 71 -9.27 -2.34 18.03
C TRP A 71 -8.88 -3.62 17.28
N ILE A 72 -9.02 -4.78 17.93
CA ILE A 72 -8.71 -6.09 17.33
C ILE A 72 -9.59 -6.37 16.11
N ARG A 73 -10.89 -6.03 16.17
CA ARG A 73 -11.82 -6.25 15.06
C ARG A 73 -11.64 -5.25 13.92
N ILE A 74 -11.39 -3.98 14.23
CA ILE A 74 -11.39 -2.92 13.21
C ILE A 74 -10.05 -2.84 12.46
N LYS A 75 -8.92 -3.12 13.12
CA LYS A 75 -7.59 -2.95 12.52
C LYS A 75 -7.39 -3.80 11.26
N SER A 76 -7.87 -5.05 11.28
CA SER A 76 -7.72 -5.97 10.14
C SER A 76 -8.60 -5.56 8.98
N LYS A 77 -9.87 -5.19 9.26
CA LYS A 77 -10.80 -4.69 8.24
C LYS A 77 -10.32 -3.37 7.62
N LEU A 78 -9.82 -2.45 8.41
CA LEU A 78 -9.30 -1.16 7.94
C LEU A 78 -8.09 -1.34 7.03
N SER A 79 -7.09 -2.12 7.46
CA SER A 79 -5.90 -2.43 6.68
C SER A 79 -6.23 -3.15 5.36
N LEU A 80 -7.16 -4.12 5.39
CA LEU A 80 -7.61 -4.82 4.17
C LEU A 80 -8.35 -3.89 3.22
N SER A 81 -9.30 -3.09 3.73
CA SER A 81 -10.07 -2.15 2.91
C SER A 81 -9.15 -1.12 2.24
N LEU A 82 -8.17 -0.59 2.97
CA LEU A 82 -7.20 0.36 2.44
C LEU A 82 -6.29 -0.29 1.38
N SER A 83 -5.90 -1.56 1.58
CA SER A 83 -5.12 -2.33 0.60
C SER A 83 -5.90 -2.62 -0.69
N VAL A 84 -7.21 -2.91 -0.59
CA VAL A 84 -8.11 -3.09 -1.75
C VAL A 84 -8.22 -1.78 -2.52
N LEU A 85 -8.50 -0.69 -1.82
CA LEU A 85 -8.64 0.64 -2.43
C LEU A 85 -7.35 1.05 -3.17
N ALA A 86 -6.20 0.83 -2.52
CA ALA A 86 -4.89 1.07 -3.11
C ALA A 86 -4.65 0.23 -4.37
N THR A 87 -4.92 -1.07 -4.32
CA THR A 87 -4.76 -1.99 -5.46
C THR A 87 -5.60 -1.54 -6.66
N LEU A 88 -6.88 -1.23 -6.42
CA LEU A 88 -7.77 -0.74 -7.47
C LEU A 88 -7.27 0.56 -8.07
N PHE A 89 -6.85 1.51 -7.23
CA PHE A 89 -6.35 2.80 -7.68
C PHE A 89 -5.10 2.66 -8.56
N PHE A 90 -4.12 1.85 -8.16
CA PHE A 90 -2.91 1.60 -8.96
C PHE A 90 -3.20 0.90 -10.29
N MET A 91 -4.12 -0.08 -10.30
CA MET A 91 -4.52 -0.77 -11.53
C MET A 91 -5.25 0.18 -12.50
N LEU A 92 -6.19 0.99 -11.99
CA LEU A 92 -6.93 1.97 -12.80
C LEU A 92 -6.02 3.02 -13.41
N SER A 93 -5.00 3.45 -12.67
CA SER A 93 -4.01 4.42 -13.14
C SER A 93 -2.91 3.80 -14.02
N ARG A 94 -3.07 2.55 -14.49
CA ARG A 94 -2.13 1.85 -15.38
C ARG A 94 -0.72 1.68 -14.79
N GLN A 95 -0.62 1.52 -13.47
CA GLN A 95 0.61 1.15 -12.76
C GLN A 95 0.48 -0.29 -12.24
N PRO A 96 0.47 -1.31 -13.13
CA PRO A 96 0.20 -2.69 -12.75
C PRO A 96 1.25 -3.24 -11.78
N TYR A 97 2.52 -2.85 -11.90
CA TYR A 97 3.59 -3.31 -11.02
C TYR A 97 3.33 -2.93 -9.55
N ALA A 98 3.07 -1.66 -9.29
CA ALA A 98 2.71 -1.17 -7.95
C ALA A 98 1.41 -1.81 -7.42
N GLY A 99 0.42 -2.03 -8.29
CA GLY A 99 -0.82 -2.72 -7.95
C GLY A 99 -0.60 -4.19 -7.57
N THR A 100 0.22 -4.93 -8.32
CA THR A 100 0.51 -6.34 -8.08
C THR A 100 1.17 -6.57 -6.73
N PHE A 101 2.14 -5.74 -6.34
CA PHE A 101 2.81 -5.86 -5.05
C PHE A 101 1.83 -5.66 -3.87
N ILE A 102 0.96 -4.65 -3.92
CA ILE A 102 -0.07 -4.45 -2.87
C ILE A 102 -1.09 -5.58 -2.89
N LEU A 103 -1.45 -6.09 -4.07
CA LEU A 103 -2.32 -7.25 -4.21
C LEU A 103 -1.70 -8.50 -3.55
N VAL A 104 -0.41 -8.74 -3.76
CA VAL A 104 0.32 -9.84 -3.08
C VAL A 104 0.28 -9.65 -1.57
N PHE A 105 0.52 -8.45 -1.06
CA PHE A 105 0.39 -8.16 0.37
C PHE A 105 -1.03 -8.40 0.89
N MET A 106 -2.05 -8.03 0.11
CA MET A 106 -3.45 -8.28 0.42
C MET A 106 -3.78 -9.78 0.46
N ILE A 107 -3.28 -10.57 -0.49
CA ILE A 107 -3.45 -12.04 -0.51
C ILE A 107 -2.82 -12.64 0.75
N ILE A 108 -1.58 -12.27 1.08
CA ILE A 108 -0.89 -12.77 2.28
C ILE A 108 -1.71 -12.45 3.54
N LYS A 109 -2.19 -11.21 3.67
CA LYS A 109 -3.07 -10.80 4.78
C LYS A 109 -4.34 -11.65 4.85
N THR A 110 -4.96 -11.91 3.70
CA THR A 110 -6.21 -12.67 3.61
C THR A 110 -6.01 -14.14 4.00
N LEU A 111 -4.96 -14.78 3.49
CA LEU A 111 -4.59 -16.15 3.86
C LEU A 111 -4.27 -16.28 5.36
N MET A 112 -3.56 -15.30 5.92
CA MET A 112 -3.30 -15.27 7.36
C MET A 112 -4.57 -15.07 8.18
N LEU A 113 -5.50 -14.24 7.71
CA LEU A 113 -6.79 -14.05 8.38
C LEU A 113 -7.60 -15.35 8.40
N ILE A 114 -7.70 -16.03 7.26
CA ILE A 114 -8.40 -17.33 7.13
C ILE A 114 -7.77 -18.38 8.04
N LYS A 115 -6.43 -18.45 8.10
CA LYS A 115 -5.72 -19.42 8.95
C LYS A 115 -5.95 -19.20 10.45
N TRP A 116 -6.31 -17.99 10.86
CA TRP A 116 -6.47 -17.60 12.27
C TRP A 116 -7.93 -17.36 12.68
N THR A 117 -8.87 -17.65 11.79
CA THR A 117 -10.32 -17.67 12.04
C THR A 117 -10.77 -19.11 12.21
#